data_AF-A0A175W393-F1
#
_entry.id   AF-A0A175W393-F1
#
_cell.length_a   1.000
_cell.length_b   1.000
_cell.length_c   1.000
_cell.angle_alpha   90.00
_cell.angle_beta   90.00
_cell.angle_gamma   90.00
#
_symmetry.space_group_name_H-M   'P 1'
#
loop_
_entity.id
_entity.type
_entity.pdbx_description
1 polymer ?
#
loop_
_entity_poly.entity_id
_entity_poly.type
_entity_poly.pdbx_seq_one_letter_code
_entity_poly.pdbx_strand_id
1 'polypeptide(L)'
;MSAQAWAYPTQGFETIPLATKIEEENIPNYKAENFYPVQLGEVFEARYQAVAKLGFGTESTVWLCRDLKEGTLLALKVCVVDEDVPKEVVISNHIKSIHAEHPGKERLRLVCDNFQIRGPLGCHQCLLFTPLGLTYTAFRSLFPENGFNVDILQQSLLLVLLGLDFLHQAGVVHTDISPNNIMLGVHDAAVFAQIEQAELQNPSPRKILPNRTIYLSYIMPVTFGEPVVSDFGAARLGEPGQKHSGDVMPGVYRAPEIIIGAEWDFKIDIWSIGVMIWDLFEGGRLFRTVKDGHLNDEQHLAEMVSLLGPPPKKFLNLNDKCRRYWDSEGNWIAKTPIPNQTIESRERRLQGKEKELLIALVRKILRWLPEDRPTAAELFDDEFLNHHFNGNHVAVV
;
A
#
# COMPACT_ATOMS: atom_id res chain seq x y z
N MET A 1 -3.77 -11.28 -36.27
CA MET A 1 -2.74 -10.32 -36.73
C MET A 1 -2.50 -9.39 -35.56
N SER A 2 -1.29 -9.34 -35.00
CA SER A 2 -0.96 -8.32 -33.98
C SER A 2 -1.07 -6.94 -34.61
N ALA A 3 -1.60 -5.96 -33.87
CA ALA A 3 -1.59 -4.58 -34.33
C ALA A 3 -0.13 -4.11 -34.49
N GLN A 4 0.11 -3.25 -35.49
CA GLN A 4 1.43 -2.64 -35.66
C GLN A 4 1.73 -1.75 -34.44
N ALA A 5 2.93 -1.89 -33.88
CA ALA A 5 3.41 -1.04 -32.80
C ALA A 5 3.42 0.43 -33.23
N TRP A 6 3.03 1.32 -32.32
CA TRP A 6 2.94 2.74 -32.60
C TRP A 6 4.33 3.40 -32.57
N ALA A 7 4.52 4.43 -33.39
CA ALA A 7 5.74 5.25 -33.33
C ALA A 7 5.59 6.31 -32.25
N TYR A 8 6.60 6.42 -31.37
CA TYR A 8 6.63 7.41 -30.30
C TYR A 8 7.51 8.60 -30.66
N PRO A 9 7.17 9.83 -30.23
CA PRO A 9 7.96 11.02 -30.53
C PRO A 9 9.41 10.92 -30.00
N THR A 10 10.36 11.21 -30.87
CA THR A 10 11.79 11.27 -30.54
C THR A 10 12.28 12.70 -30.27
N GLN A 11 11.40 13.69 -30.39
CA GLN A 11 11.64 15.12 -30.18
C GLN A 11 10.39 15.77 -29.59
N GLY A 12 10.47 17.05 -29.21
CA GLY A 12 9.33 17.82 -28.71
C GLY A 12 9.08 17.71 -27.20
N PHE A 13 9.85 16.87 -26.49
CA PHE A 13 9.85 16.83 -25.02
C PHE A 13 10.81 17.86 -24.42
N GLU A 14 10.51 18.28 -23.20
CA GLU A 14 11.46 19.00 -22.37
C GLU A 14 12.62 18.09 -21.92
N THR A 15 13.86 18.56 -22.09
CA THR A 15 15.05 17.84 -21.64
C THR A 15 15.48 18.32 -20.25
N ILE A 16 15.49 17.42 -19.29
CA ILE A 16 15.87 17.71 -17.90
C ILE A 16 17.40 17.76 -17.78
N PRO A 17 17.97 18.78 -17.11
CA PRO A 17 19.42 18.89 -16.92
C PRO A 17 20.02 17.67 -16.21
N LEU A 18 21.19 17.21 -16.68
CA LEU A 18 21.84 15.98 -16.17
C LEU A 18 22.11 16.02 -14.65
N ALA A 19 22.46 17.20 -14.12
CA ALA A 19 22.76 17.40 -12.71
C ALA A 19 21.52 17.30 -11.78
N THR A 20 20.32 17.43 -12.33
CA THR A 20 19.07 17.46 -11.55
C THR A 20 18.61 16.03 -11.29
N LYS A 21 18.71 15.54 -10.05
CA LYS A 21 18.14 14.23 -9.70
C LYS A 21 16.62 14.25 -9.77
N ILE A 22 16.03 13.26 -10.41
CA ILE A 22 14.58 13.12 -10.56
C ILE A 22 14.14 11.69 -10.18
N GLU A 23 12.88 11.55 -9.77
CA GLU A 23 12.23 10.25 -9.61
C GLU A 23 13.05 9.24 -8.79
N GLU A 24 13.32 8.05 -9.33
CA GLU A 24 14.06 6.96 -8.70
C GLU A 24 15.48 7.35 -8.29
N GLU A 25 16.09 8.38 -8.89
CA GLU A 25 17.41 8.88 -8.49
C GLU A 25 17.43 9.49 -7.08
N ASN A 26 16.26 9.85 -6.56
CA ASN A 26 16.09 10.37 -5.21
C ASN A 26 15.90 9.26 -4.16
N ILE A 27 15.76 8.00 -4.58
CA ILE A 27 15.65 6.88 -3.65
C ILE A 27 17.00 6.66 -2.92
N PRO A 28 16.99 6.49 -1.58
CA PRO A 28 18.21 6.16 -0.84
C PRO A 28 18.88 4.91 -1.42
N ASN A 29 20.19 4.99 -1.63
CA ASN A 29 21.00 3.90 -2.20
C ASN A 29 20.58 3.46 -3.62
N TYR A 30 19.87 4.32 -4.38
CA TYR A 30 19.58 4.07 -5.79
C TYR A 30 20.84 3.73 -6.59
N LYS A 31 20.77 2.62 -7.33
CA LYS A 31 21.77 2.17 -8.28
C LYS A 31 21.10 2.01 -9.64
N ALA A 32 21.43 2.90 -10.58
CA ALA A 32 20.76 2.93 -11.88
C ALA A 32 20.84 1.58 -12.61
N GLU A 33 21.99 0.92 -12.53
CA GLU A 33 22.29 -0.37 -13.14
C GLU A 33 21.37 -1.51 -12.68
N ASN A 34 20.75 -1.40 -11.50
CA ASN A 34 19.78 -2.39 -11.02
C ASN A 34 18.42 -2.28 -11.69
N PHE A 35 18.09 -1.13 -12.29
CA PHE A 35 16.78 -0.89 -12.92
C PHE A 35 16.86 -1.12 -14.42
N TYR A 36 15.83 -1.72 -15.01
CA TYR A 36 15.74 -1.86 -16.45
C TYR A 36 15.51 -0.49 -17.13
N PRO A 37 16.28 -0.11 -18.16
CA PRO A 37 16.16 1.18 -18.82
C PRO A 37 15.06 1.19 -19.90
N VAL A 38 13.79 1.04 -19.50
CA VAL A 38 12.64 1.00 -20.43
C VAL A 38 12.66 2.20 -21.38
N GLN A 39 12.44 1.96 -22.67
CA GLN A 39 12.24 3.01 -23.65
C GLN A 39 10.76 3.17 -24.03
N LEU A 40 10.29 4.41 -24.17
CA LEU A 40 8.93 4.62 -24.69
C LEU A 40 8.80 4.08 -26.11
N GLY A 41 7.71 3.36 -26.37
CA GLY A 41 7.50 2.63 -27.62
C GLY A 41 8.19 1.28 -27.71
N GLU A 42 9.02 0.90 -26.74
CA GLU A 42 9.61 -0.45 -26.65
C GLU A 42 8.53 -1.52 -26.57
N VAL A 43 8.73 -2.64 -27.28
CA VAL A 43 7.77 -3.74 -27.32
C VAL A 43 8.37 -4.97 -26.65
N PHE A 44 7.81 -5.35 -25.51
CA PHE A 44 8.15 -6.57 -24.77
C PHE A 44 7.34 -7.76 -25.29
N GLU A 45 7.96 -8.95 -25.33
CA GLU A 45 7.32 -10.20 -25.76
C GLU A 45 6.59 -10.10 -27.13
N ALA A 46 7.06 -9.21 -28.01
CA ALA A 46 6.38 -8.88 -29.27
C ALA A 46 4.89 -8.50 -29.11
N ARG A 47 4.47 -8.05 -27.92
CA ARG A 47 3.07 -7.85 -27.54
C ARG A 47 2.83 -6.59 -26.72
N TYR A 48 3.63 -6.33 -25.69
CA TYR A 48 3.35 -5.28 -24.72
C TYR A 48 4.20 -4.05 -25.02
N GLN A 49 3.59 -3.00 -25.56
CA GLN A 49 4.28 -1.77 -25.93
C GLN A 49 4.27 -0.77 -24.77
N ALA A 50 5.44 -0.29 -24.31
CA ALA A 50 5.55 0.76 -23.31
C ALA A 50 4.99 2.09 -23.82
N VAL A 51 4.06 2.68 -23.07
CA VAL A 51 3.32 3.90 -23.44
C VAL A 51 3.83 5.11 -22.68
N ALA A 52 3.83 5.06 -21.35
CA ALA A 52 4.19 6.16 -20.48
C ALA A 52 4.62 5.63 -19.11
N LYS A 53 5.47 6.36 -18.38
CA LYS A 53 5.81 5.99 -17.00
C LYS A 53 4.69 6.45 -16.06
N LEU A 54 4.25 5.57 -15.16
CA LEU A 54 3.19 5.85 -14.17
C LEU A 54 3.74 6.02 -12.75
N GLY A 55 4.93 5.49 -12.47
CA GLY A 55 5.53 5.63 -11.15
C GLY A 55 6.79 4.79 -10.99
N PHE A 56 7.30 4.78 -9.77
CA PHE A 56 8.52 4.08 -9.39
C PHE A 56 8.54 3.80 -7.89
N GLY A 57 9.34 2.81 -7.49
CA GLY A 57 9.59 2.45 -6.10
C GLY A 57 11.03 1.98 -5.92
N THR A 58 11.36 1.53 -4.72
CA THR A 58 12.71 1.04 -4.36
C THR A 58 13.17 -0.13 -5.22
N GLU A 59 12.23 -0.95 -5.68
CA GLU A 59 12.51 -2.23 -6.36
C GLU A 59 11.85 -2.34 -7.74
N SER A 60 11.25 -1.28 -8.28
CA SER A 60 10.63 -1.34 -9.61
C SER A 60 10.34 0.04 -10.22
N THR A 61 10.09 0.05 -11.52
CA THR A 61 9.38 1.13 -12.22
C THR A 61 8.04 0.61 -12.75
N VAL A 62 7.04 1.48 -12.83
CA VAL A 62 5.69 1.14 -13.28
C VAL A 62 5.34 1.97 -14.51
N TRP A 63 4.81 1.30 -15.53
CA TRP A 63 4.57 1.86 -16.86
C TRP A 63 3.14 1.54 -17.29
N LEU A 64 2.53 2.45 -18.02
CA LEU A 64 1.39 2.14 -18.85
C LEU A 64 1.93 1.40 -20.07
N CYS A 65 1.26 0.32 -20.46
CA CYS A 65 1.61 -0.41 -21.67
C CYS A 65 0.34 -0.79 -22.45
N ARG A 66 0.48 -0.91 -23.76
CA ARG A 66 -0.57 -1.36 -24.66
C ARG A 66 -0.34 -2.83 -25.00
N ASP A 67 -1.34 -3.65 -24.79
CA ASP A 67 -1.41 -4.99 -25.35
C ASP A 67 -1.75 -4.89 -26.84
N LEU A 68 -0.75 -5.11 -27.71
CA LEU A 68 -0.91 -5.05 -29.17
C LEU A 68 -1.78 -6.18 -29.74
N LYS A 69 -2.05 -7.22 -28.94
CA LYS A 69 -2.93 -8.33 -29.33
C LYS A 69 -4.38 -8.02 -29.02
N GLU A 70 -4.67 -7.58 -27.79
CA GLU A 70 -6.04 -7.36 -27.32
C GLU A 70 -6.50 -5.89 -27.50
N GLY A 71 -5.59 -4.96 -27.78
CA GLY A 71 -5.88 -3.54 -27.95
C GLY A 71 -6.19 -2.79 -26.64
N THR A 72 -5.98 -3.43 -25.49
CA THR A 72 -6.24 -2.88 -24.16
C THR A 72 -4.98 -2.28 -23.53
N LEU A 73 -5.16 -1.38 -22.57
CA LEU A 73 -4.08 -0.81 -21.77
C LEU A 73 -3.92 -1.57 -20.44
N LEU A 74 -2.68 -1.74 -20.01
CA LEU A 74 -2.26 -2.48 -18.81
C LEU A 74 -1.21 -1.67 -18.04
N ALA A 75 -1.08 -1.93 -16.74
CA ALA A 75 0.05 -1.45 -15.95
C ALA A 75 1.16 -2.53 -15.93
N LEU A 76 2.34 -2.19 -16.42
CA LEU A 76 3.55 -3.01 -16.43
C LEU A 76 4.50 -2.57 -15.31
N LYS A 77 4.70 -3.42 -14.31
CA LYS A 77 5.73 -3.25 -13.27
C LYS A 77 6.99 -3.98 -13.72
N VAL A 78 8.08 -3.25 -13.93
CA VAL A 78 9.39 -3.80 -14.27
C VAL A 78 10.27 -3.75 -13.03
N CYS A 79 10.52 -4.92 -12.44
CA CYS A 79 11.31 -5.06 -11.23
C CYS A 79 12.80 -4.78 -11.48
N VAL A 80 13.51 -4.43 -10.41
CA VAL A 80 14.98 -4.43 -10.42
C VAL A 80 15.53 -5.83 -10.73
N VAL A 81 16.81 -5.91 -11.05
CA VAL A 81 17.49 -7.18 -11.33
C VAL A 81 17.38 -8.12 -10.12
N ASP A 82 16.70 -9.25 -10.33
CA ASP A 82 16.51 -10.30 -9.35
C ASP A 82 16.20 -11.62 -10.09
N GLU A 83 16.84 -12.70 -9.66
CA GLU A 83 16.64 -14.03 -10.22
C GLU A 83 15.41 -14.72 -9.64
N ASP A 84 14.97 -14.30 -8.45
CA ASP A 84 13.85 -14.92 -7.76
C ASP A 84 12.50 -14.53 -8.38
N VAL A 85 11.55 -15.47 -8.33
CA VAL A 85 10.17 -15.18 -8.69
C VAL A 85 9.59 -14.23 -7.64
N PRO A 86 9.02 -13.07 -8.02
CA PRO A 86 8.51 -12.12 -7.05
C PRO A 86 7.37 -12.74 -6.24
N LYS A 87 7.35 -12.48 -4.92
CA LYS A 87 6.27 -12.95 -4.04
C LYS A 87 4.89 -12.55 -4.55
N GLU A 88 4.79 -11.37 -5.17
CA GLU A 88 3.56 -10.86 -5.76
C GLU A 88 2.97 -11.81 -6.84
N VAL A 89 3.81 -12.52 -7.60
CA VAL A 89 3.38 -13.56 -8.55
C VAL A 89 2.87 -14.80 -7.82
N VAL A 90 3.60 -15.26 -6.81
CA VAL A 90 3.23 -16.44 -6.00
C VAL A 90 1.87 -16.23 -5.32
N ILE A 91 1.69 -15.06 -4.69
CA ILE A 91 0.44 -14.68 -4.02
C ILE A 91 -0.71 -14.55 -5.01
N SER A 92 -0.47 -13.92 -6.17
CA SER A 92 -1.50 -13.80 -7.20
C SER A 92 -1.96 -15.16 -7.74
N ASN A 93 -1.03 -16.08 -7.98
CA ASN A 93 -1.36 -17.44 -8.44
C ASN A 93 -2.12 -18.23 -7.38
N HIS A 94 -1.71 -18.13 -6.12
CA HIS A 94 -2.42 -18.73 -4.98
C HIS A 94 -3.87 -18.25 -4.91
N ILE A 95 -4.09 -16.94 -4.88
CA ILE A 95 -5.43 -16.34 -4.83
C ILE A 95 -6.28 -16.73 -6.05
N LYS A 96 -5.70 -16.74 -7.25
CA LYS A 96 -6.42 -17.15 -8.47
C LYS A 96 -6.86 -18.61 -8.43
N SER A 97 -6.09 -19.48 -7.77
CA SER A 97 -6.42 -20.91 -7.63
C SER A 97 -7.62 -21.17 -6.69
N ILE A 98 -7.98 -20.20 -5.85
CA ILE A 98 -9.13 -20.32 -4.94
C ILE A 98 -10.42 -20.01 -5.72
N HIS A 99 -11.29 -21.01 -5.83
CA HIS A 99 -12.57 -20.94 -6.54
C HIS A 99 -13.76 -20.52 -5.66
N ALA A 100 -13.54 -20.21 -4.37
CA ALA A 100 -14.59 -19.74 -3.49
C ALA A 100 -15.15 -18.39 -3.96
N GLU A 101 -16.47 -18.25 -3.93
CA GLU A 101 -17.16 -16.98 -4.15
C GLU A 101 -17.01 -16.11 -2.92
N HIS A 102 -16.26 -15.01 -3.05
CA HIS A 102 -16.06 -14.06 -1.97
C HIS A 102 -15.91 -12.64 -2.55
N PRO A 103 -16.73 -11.65 -2.11
CA PRO A 103 -16.73 -10.29 -2.66
C PRO A 103 -15.37 -9.59 -2.50
N GLY A 104 -14.64 -9.91 -1.44
CA GLY A 104 -13.27 -9.46 -1.20
C GLY A 104 -12.27 -9.76 -2.32
N LYS A 105 -12.48 -10.79 -3.15
CA LYS A 105 -11.55 -11.15 -4.23
C LYS A 105 -11.45 -10.04 -5.29
N GLU A 106 -12.54 -9.33 -5.55
CA GLU A 106 -12.59 -8.20 -6.48
C GLU A 106 -11.96 -6.92 -5.91
N ARG A 107 -11.56 -6.93 -4.63
CA ARG A 107 -10.89 -5.81 -3.96
C ARG A 107 -9.38 -5.99 -3.94
N LEU A 108 -8.83 -6.94 -4.71
CA LEU A 108 -7.40 -7.24 -4.75
C LEU A 108 -6.82 -7.02 -6.15
N ARG A 109 -5.68 -6.31 -6.23
CA ARG A 109 -4.93 -6.13 -7.48
C ARG A 109 -4.00 -7.31 -7.69
N LEU A 110 -4.41 -8.26 -8.54
CA LEU A 110 -3.63 -9.45 -8.83
C LEU A 110 -2.84 -9.31 -10.14
N VAL A 111 -1.68 -9.95 -10.22
CA VAL A 111 -0.88 -10.06 -11.45
C VAL A 111 -1.72 -10.75 -12.51
N CYS A 112 -2.01 -10.09 -13.63
CA CYS A 112 -2.74 -10.66 -14.76
C CYS A 112 -1.89 -11.68 -15.50
N ASP A 113 -0.65 -11.30 -15.82
CA ASP A 113 0.35 -12.06 -16.56
C ASP A 113 1.75 -11.62 -16.13
N ASN A 114 2.77 -12.44 -16.36
CA ASN A 114 4.16 -12.10 -16.04
C ASN A 114 5.15 -12.74 -17.02
N PHE A 115 6.29 -12.09 -17.21
CA PHE A 115 7.37 -12.56 -18.08
C PHE A 115 8.73 -12.04 -17.61
N GLN A 116 9.80 -12.52 -18.22
CA GLN A 116 11.17 -12.10 -17.91
C GLN A 116 11.80 -11.40 -19.10
N ILE A 117 12.55 -10.33 -18.82
CA ILE A 117 13.33 -9.61 -19.82
C ILE A 117 14.80 -9.54 -19.40
N ARG A 118 15.71 -9.48 -20.37
CA ARG A 118 17.15 -9.36 -20.10
C ARG A 118 17.58 -7.90 -20.15
N GLY A 119 18.04 -7.39 -19.01
CA GLY A 119 18.66 -6.08 -18.87
C GLY A 119 20.19 -6.14 -18.91
N PRO A 120 20.87 -4.99 -18.72
CA PRO A 120 22.33 -4.90 -18.77
C PRO A 120 23.07 -5.74 -17.72
N LEU A 121 22.50 -5.88 -16.52
CA LEU A 121 23.12 -6.61 -15.41
C LEU A 121 22.54 -8.00 -15.15
N GLY A 122 21.39 -8.34 -15.73
CA GLY A 122 20.73 -9.61 -15.45
C GLY A 122 19.29 -9.64 -15.93
N CYS A 123 18.53 -10.59 -15.41
CA CYS A 123 17.11 -10.73 -15.72
C CYS A 123 16.26 -9.84 -14.82
N HIS A 124 15.17 -9.33 -15.38
CA HIS A 124 14.17 -8.54 -14.68
C HIS A 124 12.82 -9.22 -14.82
N GLN A 125 12.08 -9.29 -13.72
CA GLN A 125 10.71 -9.79 -13.69
C GLN A 125 9.75 -8.66 -14.08
N CYS A 126 8.86 -8.95 -15.02
CA CYS A 126 7.85 -8.02 -15.53
C CYS A 126 6.46 -8.52 -15.16
N LEU A 127 5.70 -7.70 -14.44
CA LEU A 127 4.37 -8.05 -13.93
C LEU A 127 3.32 -7.15 -14.58
N LEU A 128 2.31 -7.74 -15.19
CA LEU A 128 1.19 -7.03 -15.80
C LEU A 128 -0.01 -7.02 -14.87
N PHE A 129 -0.70 -5.89 -14.82
CA PHE A 129 -1.91 -5.69 -14.02
C PHE A 129 -2.95 -4.90 -14.79
N THR A 130 -4.22 -5.08 -14.42
CA THR A 130 -5.26 -4.08 -14.72
C THR A 130 -4.81 -2.73 -14.15
N PRO A 131 -4.87 -1.64 -14.93
CA PRO A 131 -4.47 -0.32 -14.47
C PRO A 131 -5.51 0.23 -13.48
N LEU A 132 -5.03 0.89 -12.42
CA LEU A 132 -5.83 1.51 -11.36
C LEU A 132 -5.59 3.02 -11.32
N GLY A 133 -6.41 3.75 -10.55
CA GLY A 133 -6.28 5.19 -10.38
C GLY A 133 -5.24 5.60 -9.34
N LEU A 134 -5.50 6.71 -8.64
CA LEU A 134 -4.63 7.22 -7.57
C LEU A 134 -4.50 6.24 -6.40
N THR A 135 -3.35 6.25 -5.75
CA THR A 135 -3.22 5.71 -4.38
C THR A 135 -4.07 6.55 -3.43
N TYR A 136 -4.49 5.97 -2.31
CA TYR A 136 -5.24 6.67 -1.28
C TYR A 136 -4.44 7.82 -0.67
N THR A 137 -3.11 7.72 -0.59
CA THR A 137 -2.24 8.85 -0.18
C THR A 137 -2.44 10.06 -1.09
N ALA A 138 -2.41 9.85 -2.41
CA ALA A 138 -2.59 10.93 -3.37
C ALA A 138 -4.06 11.40 -3.44
N PHE A 139 -5.01 10.47 -3.45
CA PHE A 139 -6.44 10.79 -3.44
C PHE A 139 -6.84 11.63 -2.21
N ARG A 140 -6.33 11.27 -1.03
CA ARG A 140 -6.54 12.02 0.22
C ARG A 140 -6.03 13.45 0.14
N SER A 141 -4.93 13.71 -0.58
CA SER A 141 -4.41 15.08 -0.74
C SER A 141 -5.31 16.02 -1.54
N LEU A 142 -6.36 15.49 -2.19
CA LEU A 142 -7.37 16.29 -2.89
C LEU A 142 -8.47 16.83 -1.96
N PHE A 143 -8.50 16.39 -0.70
CA PHE A 143 -9.49 16.79 0.28
C PHE A 143 -8.97 17.90 1.20
N PRO A 144 -9.85 18.74 1.77
CA PRO A 144 -9.47 19.71 2.80
C PRO A 144 -8.67 19.05 3.92
N GLU A 145 -7.63 19.74 4.39
CA GLU A 145 -6.75 19.28 5.48
C GLU A 145 -6.07 17.92 5.21
N ASN A 146 -6.06 17.44 3.95
CA ASN A 146 -5.61 16.11 3.58
C ASN A 146 -6.35 15.00 4.35
N GLY A 147 -7.66 15.11 4.53
CA GLY A 147 -8.46 14.09 5.22
C GLY A 147 -9.80 13.84 4.54
N PHE A 148 -10.15 12.56 4.36
CA PHE A 148 -11.47 12.14 3.87
C PHE A 148 -12.60 12.64 4.78
N ASN A 149 -13.80 12.80 4.22
CA ASN A 149 -15.00 12.94 5.04
C ASN A 149 -15.38 11.57 5.66
N VAL A 150 -16.34 11.58 6.59
CA VAL A 150 -16.73 10.38 7.33
C VAL A 150 -17.32 9.30 6.42
N ASP A 151 -18.11 9.68 5.41
CA ASP A 151 -18.77 8.75 4.48
C ASP A 151 -17.75 7.98 3.65
N ILE A 152 -16.77 8.69 3.06
CA ILE A 152 -15.70 8.09 2.27
C ILE A 152 -14.81 7.21 3.15
N LEU A 153 -14.53 7.63 4.39
CA LEU A 153 -13.78 6.82 5.34
C LEU A 153 -14.49 5.49 5.63
N GLN A 154 -15.77 5.52 6.02
CA GLN A 154 -16.54 4.34 6.37
C GLN A 154 -16.63 3.36 5.19
N GLN A 155 -17.02 3.85 4.01
CA GLN A 155 -17.10 3.04 2.78
C GLN A 155 -15.74 2.44 2.41
N SER A 156 -14.67 3.23 2.51
CA SER A 156 -13.33 2.75 2.22
C SER A 156 -12.89 1.63 3.16
N LEU A 157 -13.13 1.79 4.46
CA LEU A 157 -12.76 0.79 5.46
C LEU A 157 -13.52 -0.51 5.24
N LEU A 158 -14.84 -0.46 5.02
CA LEU A 158 -15.64 -1.65 4.73
C LEU A 158 -15.13 -2.41 3.50
N LEU A 159 -14.85 -1.70 2.40
CA LEU A 159 -14.39 -2.32 1.16
C LEU A 159 -12.96 -2.88 1.27
N VAL A 160 -12.07 -2.22 2.01
CA VAL A 160 -10.73 -2.75 2.31
C VAL A 160 -10.82 -3.98 3.23
N LEU A 161 -11.72 -3.96 4.22
CA LEU A 161 -11.96 -5.10 5.11
C LEU A 161 -12.47 -6.33 4.34
N LEU A 162 -13.31 -6.16 3.31
CA LEU A 162 -13.68 -7.28 2.42
C LEU A 162 -12.46 -7.93 1.78
N GLY A 163 -11.53 -7.13 1.26
CA GLY A 163 -10.27 -7.63 0.70
C GLY A 163 -9.42 -8.37 1.74
N LEU A 164 -9.27 -7.79 2.94
CA LEU A 164 -8.50 -8.41 4.03
C LEU A 164 -9.12 -9.72 4.52
N ASP A 165 -10.44 -9.78 4.67
CA ASP A 165 -11.15 -10.99 5.09
C ASP A 165 -10.84 -12.15 4.15
N PHE A 166 -10.94 -11.91 2.84
CA PHE A 166 -10.56 -12.91 1.85
C PHE A 166 -9.08 -13.30 1.93
N LEU A 167 -8.16 -12.33 2.04
CA LEU A 167 -6.73 -12.62 2.15
C LEU A 167 -6.43 -13.49 3.36
N HIS A 168 -6.99 -13.16 4.51
CA HIS A 168 -6.75 -13.86 5.78
C HIS A 168 -7.32 -15.28 5.74
N GLN A 169 -8.53 -15.47 5.17
CA GLN A 169 -9.11 -16.79 4.92
C GLN A 169 -8.30 -17.61 3.89
N ALA A 170 -7.62 -16.93 2.95
CA ALA A 170 -6.71 -17.54 2.00
C ALA A 170 -5.30 -17.81 2.58
N GLY A 171 -5.05 -17.51 3.86
CA GLY A 171 -3.73 -17.70 4.48
C GLY A 171 -2.68 -16.68 4.02
N VAL A 172 -3.10 -15.54 3.49
CA VAL A 172 -2.24 -14.45 3.06
C VAL A 172 -2.27 -13.31 4.08
N VAL A 173 -1.10 -12.90 4.56
CA VAL A 173 -0.89 -11.67 5.34
C VAL A 173 -0.26 -10.63 4.42
N HIS A 174 -0.85 -9.45 4.31
CA HIS A 174 -0.35 -8.42 3.41
C HIS A 174 0.95 -7.78 3.93
N THR A 175 1.03 -7.54 5.24
CA THR A 175 2.18 -6.96 5.97
C THR A 175 2.51 -5.49 5.68
N ASP A 176 1.77 -4.82 4.79
CA ASP A 176 2.03 -3.43 4.40
C ASP A 176 0.74 -2.69 4.02
N ILE A 177 -0.30 -2.85 4.83
CA ILE A 177 -1.55 -2.12 4.64
C ILE A 177 -1.34 -0.66 5.01
N SER A 178 -1.43 0.21 4.01
CA SER A 178 -1.33 1.66 4.17
C SER A 178 -2.00 2.38 3.00
N PRO A 179 -2.26 3.70 3.09
CA PRO A 179 -2.82 4.48 1.99
C PRO A 179 -1.99 4.49 0.70
N ASN A 180 -0.71 4.10 0.75
CA ASN A 180 0.10 3.96 -0.47
C ASN A 180 -0.28 2.71 -1.27
N ASN A 181 -0.78 1.68 -0.59
CA ASN A 181 -1.07 0.37 -1.15
C ASN A 181 -2.57 0.11 -1.34
N ILE A 182 -3.41 1.10 -1.04
CA ILE A 182 -4.82 1.12 -1.45
C ILE A 182 -4.95 2.06 -2.66
N MET A 183 -5.49 1.56 -3.77
CA MET A 183 -5.66 2.33 -5.00
C MET A 183 -7.14 2.44 -5.39
N LEU A 184 -7.52 3.52 -6.04
CA LEU A 184 -8.86 3.67 -6.59
C LEU A 184 -9.08 2.72 -7.78
N GLY A 185 -10.21 2.02 -7.77
CA GLY A 185 -10.71 1.29 -8.91
C GLY A 185 -11.02 2.20 -10.10
N VAL A 186 -11.37 1.58 -11.23
CA VAL A 186 -11.64 2.28 -12.49
C VAL A 186 -12.88 1.72 -13.14
N HIS A 187 -13.91 2.54 -13.28
CA HIS A 187 -15.12 2.17 -14.04
C HIS A 187 -15.00 2.47 -15.54
N ASP A 188 -14.25 3.51 -15.93
CA ASP A 188 -14.01 3.87 -17.33
C ASP A 188 -12.51 3.82 -17.67
N ALA A 189 -12.12 2.79 -18.44
CA ALA A 189 -10.73 2.61 -18.87
C ALA A 189 -10.28 3.65 -19.92
N ALA A 190 -11.19 4.45 -20.50
CA ALA A 190 -10.84 5.48 -21.47
C ALA A 190 -9.92 6.57 -20.89
N VAL A 191 -9.90 6.75 -19.57
CA VAL A 191 -8.98 7.66 -18.88
C VAL A 191 -7.50 7.33 -19.18
N PHE A 192 -7.15 6.06 -19.36
CA PHE A 192 -5.78 5.66 -19.69
C PHE A 192 -5.45 5.88 -21.17
N ALA A 193 -6.45 5.80 -22.04
CA ALA A 193 -6.28 6.17 -23.45
C ALA A 193 -5.96 7.67 -23.58
N GLN A 194 -6.50 8.51 -22.70
CA GLN A 194 -6.14 9.94 -22.65
C GLN A 194 -4.67 10.15 -22.28
N ILE A 195 -4.12 9.35 -21.36
CA ILE A 195 -2.67 9.39 -21.03
C ILE A 195 -1.83 9.02 -22.24
N GLU A 196 -2.20 7.95 -22.95
CA GLU A 196 -1.49 7.55 -24.17
C GLU A 196 -1.53 8.64 -25.25
N GLN A 197 -2.70 9.22 -25.52
CA GLN A 197 -2.82 10.33 -26.46
C GLN A 197 -2.02 11.55 -26.00
N ALA A 198 -2.05 11.87 -24.71
CA ALA A 198 -1.27 12.96 -24.14
C ALA A 198 0.24 12.75 -24.35
N GLU A 199 0.76 11.53 -24.14
CA GLU A 199 2.18 11.24 -24.34
C GLU A 199 2.60 11.33 -25.81
N LEU A 200 1.70 11.00 -26.75
CA LEU A 200 1.97 11.17 -28.18
C LEU A 200 1.97 12.65 -28.61
N GLN A 201 1.12 13.49 -28.02
CA GLN A 201 0.97 14.90 -28.40
C GLN A 201 1.91 15.84 -27.64
N ASN A 202 2.15 15.57 -26.36
CA ASN A 202 2.99 16.35 -25.47
C ASN A 202 3.87 15.40 -24.64
N PRO A 203 4.97 14.90 -25.22
CA PRO A 203 5.74 13.83 -24.60
C PRO A 203 6.40 14.28 -23.30
N SER A 204 6.36 13.38 -22.31
CA SER A 204 6.85 13.60 -20.95
C SER A 204 8.28 14.16 -20.91
N PRO A 205 8.56 15.14 -20.02
CA PRO A 205 9.93 15.59 -19.77
C PRO A 205 10.81 14.42 -19.34
N ARG A 206 12.07 14.45 -19.79
CA ARG A 206 12.99 13.34 -19.56
C ARG A 206 14.44 13.77 -19.47
N LYS A 207 15.22 13.02 -18.71
CA LYS A 207 16.68 13.12 -18.65
C LYS A 207 17.30 12.05 -19.55
N ILE A 208 18.07 12.47 -20.54
CA ILE A 208 18.78 11.57 -21.46
C ILE A 208 20.21 11.36 -20.94
N LEU A 209 20.51 10.13 -20.51
CA LEU A 209 21.85 9.69 -20.13
C LEU A 209 22.44 8.81 -21.25
N PRO A 210 23.77 8.61 -21.31
CA PRO A 210 24.40 7.82 -22.37
C PRO A 210 23.87 6.39 -22.52
N ASN A 211 23.41 5.77 -21.43
CA ASN A 211 22.98 4.37 -21.39
C ASN A 211 21.50 4.18 -21.00
N ARG A 212 20.76 5.26 -20.74
CA ARG A 212 19.33 5.20 -20.35
C ARG A 212 18.64 6.54 -20.47
N THR A 213 17.32 6.51 -20.46
CA THR A 213 16.49 7.71 -20.31
C THR A 213 15.65 7.57 -19.05
N ILE A 214 15.58 8.62 -18.25
CA ILE A 214 14.71 8.68 -17.07
C ILE A 214 13.58 9.66 -17.38
N TYR A 215 12.35 9.16 -17.36
CA TYR A 215 11.15 9.94 -17.67
C TYR A 215 10.49 10.40 -16.38
N LEU A 216 9.87 11.58 -16.41
CA LEU A 216 8.91 11.95 -15.36
C LEU A 216 7.64 11.12 -15.50
N SER A 217 7.13 10.68 -14.37
CA SER A 217 5.92 9.87 -14.27
C SER A 217 4.68 10.75 -14.49
N TYR A 218 3.66 10.19 -15.15
CA TYR A 218 2.36 10.84 -15.23
C TYR A 218 1.70 10.89 -13.87
N ILE A 219 0.99 12.00 -13.61
CA ILE A 219 0.02 12.05 -12.51
C ILE A 219 -1.15 11.15 -12.91
N MET A 220 -1.46 10.18 -12.06
CA MET A 220 -2.60 9.29 -12.30
C MET A 220 -3.91 10.09 -12.26
N PRO A 221 -4.88 9.81 -13.15
CA PRO A 221 -6.15 10.50 -13.14
C PRO A 221 -6.94 10.17 -11.87
N VAL A 222 -7.81 11.10 -11.45
CA VAL A 222 -8.85 10.79 -10.48
C VAL A 222 -9.85 9.88 -11.16
N THR A 223 -9.96 8.64 -10.67
CA THR A 223 -10.92 7.67 -11.17
C THR A 223 -12.03 7.47 -10.13
N PHE A 224 -13.17 7.01 -10.63
CA PHE A 224 -14.27 6.57 -9.78
C PHE A 224 -14.29 5.05 -9.83
N GLY A 225 -14.20 4.45 -8.66
CA GLY A 225 -14.17 3.02 -8.48
C GLY A 225 -13.82 2.68 -7.05
N GLU A 226 -14.20 1.49 -6.64
CA GLU A 226 -14.03 0.98 -5.29
C GLU A 226 -12.54 0.77 -4.97
N PRO A 227 -12.11 0.94 -3.70
CA PRO A 227 -10.73 0.69 -3.31
C PRO A 227 -10.30 -0.74 -3.61
N VAL A 228 -9.05 -0.84 -4.05
CA VAL A 228 -8.37 -2.10 -4.33
C VAL A 228 -7.08 -2.14 -3.51
N VAL A 229 -6.92 -3.20 -2.74
CA VAL A 229 -5.68 -3.54 -2.03
C VAL A 229 -4.65 -4.03 -3.04
N SER A 230 -3.44 -3.48 -2.98
CA SER A 230 -2.39 -3.70 -3.97
C SER A 230 -1.02 -3.84 -3.32
N ASP A 231 -0.04 -4.27 -4.10
CA ASP A 231 1.35 -4.53 -3.68
C ASP A 231 1.50 -5.69 -2.70
N PHE A 232 1.52 -6.89 -3.26
CA PHE A 232 1.82 -8.13 -2.52
C PHE A 232 3.30 -8.48 -2.50
N GLY A 233 4.21 -7.54 -2.84
CA GLY A 233 5.65 -7.78 -2.87
C GLY A 233 6.22 -8.17 -1.50
N ALA A 234 5.64 -7.63 -0.42
CA ALA A 234 6.02 -7.93 0.95
C ALA A 234 5.14 -9.01 1.63
N ALA A 235 4.09 -9.50 0.97
CA ALA A 235 3.11 -10.40 1.58
C ALA A 235 3.70 -11.76 1.99
N ARG A 236 2.96 -12.48 2.82
CA ARG A 236 3.35 -13.77 3.42
C ARG A 236 2.23 -14.77 3.24
N LEU A 237 2.59 -15.96 2.77
CA LEU A 237 1.67 -17.07 2.54
C LEU A 237 1.91 -18.15 3.60
N GLY A 238 0.82 -18.72 4.10
CA GLY A 238 0.81 -19.82 5.05
C GLY A 238 -0.59 -20.44 5.15
N GLU A 239 -0.80 -21.26 6.17
CA GLU A 239 -2.15 -21.66 6.56
C GLU A 239 -2.92 -20.46 7.18
N PRO A 240 -4.25 -20.42 7.08
CA PRO A 240 -5.05 -19.40 7.76
C PRO A 240 -4.76 -19.38 9.27
N GLY A 241 -4.35 -18.21 9.78
CA GLY A 241 -3.96 -18.04 11.19
C GLY A 241 -2.55 -18.55 11.54
N GLN A 242 -1.75 -18.98 10.57
CA GLN A 242 -0.37 -19.39 10.80
C GLN A 242 0.45 -18.26 11.46
N LYS A 243 1.24 -18.64 12.47
CA LYS A 243 2.24 -17.77 13.09
C LYS A 243 3.48 -17.71 12.21
N HIS A 244 4.04 -16.52 12.10
CA HIS A 244 5.26 -16.21 11.40
C HIS A 244 6.22 -15.46 12.32
N SER A 245 7.48 -15.35 11.89
CA SER A 245 8.52 -14.59 12.57
C SER A 245 9.27 -13.69 11.59
N GLY A 246 10.08 -12.78 12.14
CA GLY A 246 10.87 -11.82 11.36
C GLY A 246 10.28 -10.41 11.38
N ASP A 247 11.10 -9.44 10.96
CA ASP A 247 10.73 -8.02 10.95
C ASP A 247 10.03 -7.68 9.63
N VAL A 248 8.73 -7.41 9.72
CA VAL A 248 7.88 -7.02 8.59
C VAL A 248 7.20 -5.69 8.91
N MET A 249 6.42 -5.14 7.98
CA MET A 249 5.78 -3.81 8.08
C MET A 249 6.76 -2.62 8.09
N PRO A 250 6.64 -1.68 7.15
CA PRO A 250 7.47 -0.50 7.16
C PRO A 250 6.96 0.59 8.13
N GLY A 251 7.91 1.34 8.70
CA GLY A 251 7.66 2.66 9.29
C GLY A 251 6.68 2.69 10.46
N VAL A 252 5.70 3.61 10.38
CA VAL A 252 4.77 3.95 11.47
C VAL A 252 3.62 2.95 11.65
N TYR A 253 3.48 2.00 10.73
CA TYR A 253 2.39 1.02 10.73
C TYR A 253 2.71 -0.25 11.54
N ARG A 254 3.97 -0.42 11.94
CA ARG A 254 4.44 -1.62 12.69
C ARG A 254 3.58 -1.89 13.91
N ALA A 255 3.04 -3.09 13.98
CA ALA A 255 2.32 -3.61 15.14
C ALA A 255 3.27 -3.82 16.34
N PRO A 256 2.78 -3.77 17.58
CA PRO A 256 3.62 -3.87 18.77
C PRO A 256 4.43 -5.17 18.83
N GLU A 257 3.85 -6.30 18.41
CA GLU A 257 4.51 -7.61 18.31
C GLU A 257 5.67 -7.63 17.32
N ILE A 258 5.58 -6.87 16.22
CA ILE A 258 6.67 -6.70 15.26
C ILE A 258 7.82 -5.93 15.92
N ILE A 259 7.51 -4.82 16.61
CA ILE A 259 8.52 -3.98 17.26
C ILE A 259 9.27 -4.77 18.32
N ILE A 260 8.59 -5.62 19.09
CA ILE A 260 9.24 -6.47 20.11
C ILE A 260 9.84 -7.76 19.53
N GLY A 261 9.68 -8.04 18.23
CA GLY A 261 10.21 -9.23 17.58
C GLY A 261 9.55 -10.54 18.02
N ALA A 262 8.29 -10.49 18.44
CA ALA A 262 7.49 -11.67 18.75
C ALA A 262 6.94 -12.32 17.46
N GLU A 263 6.41 -13.53 17.59
CA GLU A 263 5.65 -14.15 16.50
C GLU A 263 4.38 -13.35 16.21
N TRP A 264 4.02 -13.30 14.93
CA TRP A 264 2.90 -12.51 14.43
C TRP A 264 2.07 -13.33 13.44
N ASP A 265 0.86 -12.86 13.16
CA ASP A 265 -0.07 -13.44 12.19
C ASP A 265 -0.79 -12.31 11.43
N PHE A 266 -1.88 -12.65 10.74
CA PHE A 266 -2.70 -11.72 9.97
C PHE A 266 -3.25 -10.52 10.77
N LYS A 267 -3.29 -10.56 12.11
CA LYS A 267 -3.77 -9.45 12.94
C LYS A 267 -2.87 -8.22 12.90
N ILE A 268 -1.67 -8.29 12.32
CA ILE A 268 -0.86 -7.11 12.03
C ILE A 268 -1.49 -6.23 10.93
N ASP A 269 -2.22 -6.82 9.98
CA ASP A 269 -2.94 -6.06 8.96
C ASP A 269 -4.13 -5.32 9.62
N ILE A 270 -4.81 -5.97 10.56
CA ILE A 270 -5.88 -5.34 11.35
C ILE A 270 -5.35 -4.16 12.18
N TRP A 271 -4.17 -4.31 12.81
CA TRP A 271 -3.50 -3.18 13.47
C TRP A 271 -3.27 -2.02 12.49
N SER A 272 -2.79 -2.33 11.29
CA SER A 272 -2.52 -1.32 10.26
C SER A 272 -3.77 -0.56 9.84
N ILE A 273 -4.94 -1.19 9.80
CA ILE A 273 -6.24 -0.50 9.59
C ILE A 273 -6.45 0.56 10.67
N GLY A 274 -6.24 0.23 11.94
CA GLY A 274 -6.41 1.18 13.05
C GLY A 274 -5.49 2.40 12.94
N VAL A 275 -4.25 2.21 12.48
CA VAL A 275 -3.31 3.31 12.21
C VAL A 275 -3.73 4.11 10.97
N MET A 276 -4.16 3.42 9.92
CA MET A 276 -4.58 4.00 8.64
C MET A 276 -5.77 4.93 8.78
N ILE A 277 -6.69 4.66 9.72
CA ILE A 277 -7.84 5.54 10.02
C ILE A 277 -7.40 6.99 10.26
N TRP A 278 -6.36 7.22 11.06
CA TRP A 278 -5.85 8.58 11.30
C TRP A 278 -5.25 9.20 10.05
N ASP A 279 -4.50 8.41 9.28
CA ASP A 279 -3.92 8.93 8.06
C ASP A 279 -5.03 9.33 7.08
N LEU A 280 -6.03 8.49 6.86
CA LEU A 280 -7.12 8.80 5.93
C LEU A 280 -8.02 9.93 6.43
N PHE A 281 -8.25 10.04 7.74
CA PHE A 281 -9.26 10.93 8.30
C PHE A 281 -8.72 12.19 8.96
N GLU A 282 -7.73 12.09 9.85
CA GLU A 282 -7.19 13.23 10.61
C GLU A 282 -6.14 14.04 9.82
N GLY A 283 -5.78 13.58 8.62
CA GLY A 283 -4.76 14.21 7.78
C GLY A 283 -3.36 14.18 8.39
N GLY A 284 -3.11 13.29 9.36
CA GLY A 284 -1.85 13.21 10.08
C GLY A 284 -1.63 11.86 10.75
N ARG A 285 -0.39 11.61 11.18
CA ARG A 285 0.00 10.32 11.77
C ARG A 285 -0.57 10.15 13.18
N LEU A 286 -1.11 8.96 13.45
CA LEU A 286 -1.48 8.53 14.82
C LEU A 286 -0.23 8.51 15.71
N PHE A 287 0.78 7.73 15.34
CA PHE A 287 2.03 7.62 16.10
C PHE A 287 3.13 8.51 15.50
N ARG A 288 3.81 9.30 16.34
CA ARG A 288 5.00 10.07 15.96
C ARG A 288 6.25 9.28 16.31
N THR A 289 6.66 8.39 15.41
CA THR A 289 7.68 7.37 15.70
C THR A 289 9.08 7.76 15.24
N VAL A 290 9.21 8.92 14.58
CA VAL A 290 10.47 9.38 14.01
C VAL A 290 11.19 10.27 15.01
N LYS A 291 12.43 9.90 15.34
CA LYS A 291 13.37 10.71 16.12
C LYS A 291 14.61 10.92 15.28
N ASP A 292 15.04 12.18 15.12
CA ASP A 292 16.22 12.55 14.32
C ASP A 292 16.18 12.01 12.87
N GLY A 293 14.98 11.95 12.27
CA GLY A 293 14.79 11.44 10.90
C GLY A 293 14.73 9.92 10.76
N HIS A 294 14.90 9.17 11.84
CA HIS A 294 14.89 7.70 11.83
C HIS A 294 13.72 7.13 12.66
N LEU A 295 13.21 5.97 12.22
CA LEU A 295 12.25 5.20 13.00
C LEU A 295 12.87 4.79 14.33
N ASN A 296 12.19 5.08 15.44
CA ASN A 296 12.67 4.78 16.78
C ASN A 296 11.65 3.90 17.52
N ASP A 297 12.01 2.61 17.72
CA ASP A 297 11.17 1.63 18.41
C ASP A 297 10.76 2.11 19.82
N GLU A 298 11.65 2.76 20.57
CA GLU A 298 11.38 3.23 21.93
C GLU A 298 10.32 4.34 21.93
N GLN A 299 10.45 5.33 21.03
CA GLN A 299 9.45 6.38 20.84
C GLN A 299 8.11 5.80 20.38
N HIS A 300 8.14 4.82 19.47
CA HIS A 300 6.92 4.20 18.97
C HIS A 300 6.15 3.52 20.11
N LEU A 301 6.83 2.72 20.94
CA LEU A 301 6.20 2.07 22.08
C LEU A 301 5.75 3.07 23.15
N ALA A 302 6.47 4.17 23.37
CA ALA A 302 6.05 5.23 24.29
C ALA A 302 4.73 5.89 23.83
N GLU A 303 4.60 6.17 22.53
CA GLU A 303 3.36 6.68 21.93
C GLU A 303 2.21 5.67 22.08
N MET A 304 2.47 4.37 21.84
CA MET A 304 1.47 3.33 22.06
C MET A 304 1.02 3.27 23.52
N VAL A 305 1.93 3.33 24.50
CA VAL A 305 1.57 3.36 25.93
C VAL A 305 0.74 4.60 26.26
N SER A 306 1.07 5.77 25.70
CA SER A 306 0.28 6.98 25.95
C SER A 306 -1.17 6.86 25.45
N LEU A 307 -1.38 6.21 24.30
CA LEU A 307 -2.70 6.14 23.65
C LEU A 307 -3.53 4.93 24.10
N LEU A 308 -2.87 3.80 24.38
CA LEU A 308 -3.51 2.51 24.68
C LEU A 308 -3.48 2.14 26.17
N GLY A 309 -2.68 2.86 26.97
CA GLY A 309 -2.29 2.44 28.31
C GLY A 309 -1.18 1.37 28.29
N PRO A 310 -0.70 0.94 29.47
CA PRO A 310 0.40 -0.01 29.57
C PRO A 310 0.01 -1.39 28.99
N PRO A 311 0.96 -2.12 28.36
CA PRO A 311 0.70 -3.46 27.89
C PRO A 311 0.42 -4.44 29.05
N PRO A 312 -0.40 -5.47 28.82
CA PRO A 312 -0.58 -6.52 29.82
C PRO A 312 0.70 -7.35 29.99
N LYS A 313 0.90 -7.97 31.16
CA LYS A 313 2.05 -8.85 31.43
C LYS A 313 2.20 -9.98 30.39
N LYS A 314 1.09 -10.47 29.86
CA LYS A 314 1.09 -11.47 28.78
C LYS A 314 1.86 -10.98 27.55
N PHE A 315 1.64 -9.72 27.14
CA PHE A 315 2.37 -9.11 26.03
C PHE A 315 3.87 -8.96 26.36
N LEU A 316 4.19 -8.50 27.57
CA LEU A 316 5.58 -8.32 28.02
C LEU A 316 6.39 -9.63 28.07
N ASN A 317 5.71 -10.78 28.13
CA ASN A 317 6.32 -12.10 28.15
C ASN A 317 6.40 -12.76 26.77
N LEU A 318 5.93 -12.11 25.69
CA LEU A 318 6.00 -12.65 24.33
C LEU A 318 7.43 -12.68 23.80
N ASN A 319 8.27 -11.72 24.19
CA ASN A 319 9.66 -11.65 23.77
C ASN A 319 10.52 -10.87 24.78
N ASP A 320 11.73 -11.38 25.09
CA ASP A 320 12.66 -10.74 26.01
C ASP A 320 13.12 -9.34 25.58
N LYS A 321 12.96 -8.97 24.29
CA LYS A 321 13.19 -7.60 23.81
C LYS A 321 12.36 -6.57 24.59
N CYS A 322 11.20 -6.94 25.15
CA CYS A 322 10.40 -6.08 26.04
C CYS A 322 11.20 -5.56 27.25
N ARG A 323 12.20 -6.30 27.74
CA ARG A 323 13.03 -5.91 28.89
C ARG A 323 13.93 -4.70 28.63
N ARG A 324 14.03 -4.25 27.38
CA ARG A 324 14.66 -2.98 27.02
C ARG A 324 13.81 -1.76 27.40
N TYR A 325 12.49 -1.93 27.51
CA TYR A 325 11.54 -0.82 27.65
C TYR A 325 10.73 -0.91 28.95
N TRP A 326 10.48 -2.12 29.45
CA TRP A 326 9.75 -2.36 30.70
C TRP A 326 10.54 -3.26 31.66
N ASP A 327 10.40 -3.01 32.96
CA ASP A 327 10.92 -3.90 34.00
C ASP A 327 10.07 -5.18 34.16
N SER A 328 10.38 -5.99 35.18
CA SER A 328 9.64 -7.24 35.50
C SER A 328 8.21 -7.00 36.00
N GLU A 329 7.92 -5.83 36.55
CA GLU A 329 6.61 -5.48 37.10
C GLU A 329 5.68 -4.89 36.02
N GLY A 330 6.26 -4.40 34.92
CA GLY A 330 5.57 -3.77 33.79
C GLY A 330 5.69 -2.25 33.80
N ASN A 331 6.58 -1.67 34.62
CA ASN A 331 6.82 -0.24 34.63
C ASN A 331 7.74 0.14 33.47
N TRP A 332 7.46 1.29 32.85
CA TRP A 332 8.28 1.84 31.77
C TRP A 332 9.63 2.32 32.32
N ILE A 333 10.73 1.77 31.79
CA ILE A 333 12.12 2.08 32.19
C ILE A 333 12.95 2.66 31.05
N ALA A 334 12.37 2.78 29.85
CA ALA A 334 13.06 3.34 28.70
C ALA A 334 13.33 4.85 28.89
N LYS A 335 14.33 5.38 28.16
CA LYS A 335 14.78 6.78 28.34
C LYS A 335 13.77 7.79 27.81
N THR A 336 13.04 7.44 26.77
CA THR A 336 12.03 8.29 26.15
C THR A 336 10.81 8.39 27.06
N PRO A 337 10.37 9.61 27.44
CA PRO A 337 9.19 9.78 28.26
C PRO A 337 7.91 9.41 27.51
N ILE A 338 6.94 8.85 28.21
CA ILE A 338 5.60 8.60 27.68
C ILE A 338 4.89 9.96 27.49
N PRO A 339 4.46 10.32 26.28
CA PRO A 339 3.74 11.57 26.05
C PRO A 339 2.43 11.64 26.85
N ASN A 340 2.03 12.82 27.31
CA ASN A 340 0.73 13.03 27.94
C ASN A 340 -0.34 13.34 26.88
N GLN A 341 -1.03 12.31 26.39
CA GLN A 341 -2.07 12.42 25.36
C GLN A 341 -3.06 11.26 25.46
N THR A 342 -4.22 11.40 24.84
CA THR A 342 -5.22 10.32 24.67
C THR A 342 -5.68 10.22 23.23
N ILE A 343 -6.30 9.11 22.85
CA ILE A 343 -6.91 8.96 21.52
C ILE A 343 -7.97 10.05 21.30
N GLU A 344 -8.78 10.38 22.31
CA GLU A 344 -9.79 11.44 22.24
C GLU A 344 -9.20 12.82 21.96
N SER A 345 -8.01 13.11 22.50
CA SER A 345 -7.31 14.37 22.27
C SER A 345 -6.71 14.47 20.87
N ARG A 346 -6.50 13.32 20.21
CA ARG A 346 -5.95 13.23 18.84
C ARG A 346 -7.01 13.30 17.76
N GLU A 347 -8.23 12.91 18.07
CA GLU A 347 -9.38 13.07 17.18
C GLU A 347 -9.88 14.52 17.29
N ARG A 348 -9.93 15.24 16.16
CA ARG A 348 -10.21 16.69 16.11
C ARG A 348 -11.35 17.05 15.17
N ARG A 349 -11.84 16.11 14.37
CA ARG A 349 -12.78 16.39 13.27
C ARG A 349 -14.22 16.07 13.61
N LEU A 350 -14.46 15.07 14.44
CA LEU A 350 -15.79 14.64 14.89
C LEU A 350 -16.10 15.15 16.30
N GLN A 351 -17.39 15.15 16.61
CA GLN A 351 -17.93 15.50 17.94
C GLN A 351 -19.08 14.56 18.30
N GLY A 352 -19.48 14.57 19.58
CA GLY A 352 -20.62 13.81 20.07
C GLY A 352 -20.55 12.31 19.75
N LYS A 353 -21.68 11.72 19.36
CA LYS A 353 -21.83 10.28 19.15
C LYS A 353 -20.89 9.75 18.04
N GLU A 354 -20.73 10.45 16.93
CA GLU A 354 -19.83 10.00 15.84
C GLU A 354 -18.38 9.88 16.31
N LYS A 355 -17.91 10.83 17.13
CA LYS A 355 -16.58 10.74 17.76
C LYS A 355 -16.49 9.55 18.69
N GLU A 356 -17.48 9.33 19.56
CA GLU A 356 -17.51 8.19 20.48
C GLU A 356 -17.42 6.86 19.73
N LEU A 357 -18.13 6.74 18.60
CA LEU A 357 -18.11 5.57 17.74
C LEU A 357 -16.75 5.33 17.08
N LEU A 358 -16.15 6.37 16.50
CA LEU A 358 -14.81 6.26 15.91
C LEU A 358 -13.78 5.81 16.96
N ILE A 359 -13.81 6.41 18.14
CA ILE A 359 -12.89 6.06 19.23
C ILE A 359 -13.13 4.61 19.71
N ALA A 360 -14.38 4.16 19.75
CA ALA A 360 -14.71 2.78 20.11
C ALA A 360 -14.17 1.76 19.08
N LEU A 361 -14.35 2.02 17.78
CA LEU A 361 -13.77 1.22 16.70
C LEU A 361 -12.26 1.10 16.84
N VAL A 362 -11.59 2.25 17.04
CA VAL A 362 -10.13 2.28 17.17
C VAL A 362 -9.65 1.49 18.38
N ARG A 363 -10.32 1.62 19.53
CA ARG A 363 -9.98 0.84 20.74
C ARG A 363 -10.17 -0.65 20.56
N LYS A 364 -11.14 -1.06 19.74
CA LYS A 364 -11.36 -2.46 19.37
C LYS A 364 -10.21 -2.99 18.52
N ILE A 365 -9.70 -2.18 17.58
CA ILE A 365 -8.62 -2.55 16.67
C ILE A 365 -7.22 -2.49 17.31
N LEU A 366 -6.88 -1.39 17.98
CA LEU A 366 -5.54 -1.13 18.51
C LEU A 366 -5.38 -1.78 19.88
N ARG A 367 -5.12 -3.09 19.85
CA ARG A 367 -4.86 -3.91 21.05
C ARG A 367 -3.42 -4.39 21.09
N TRP A 368 -2.85 -4.42 22.29
CA TRP A 368 -1.49 -4.93 22.52
C TRP A 368 -1.34 -6.39 22.11
N LEU A 369 -2.30 -7.24 22.48
CA LEU A 369 -2.31 -8.65 22.13
C LEU A 369 -2.99 -8.87 20.77
N PRO A 370 -2.39 -9.62 19.84
CA PRO A 370 -3.00 -9.90 18.53
C PRO A 370 -4.37 -10.60 18.64
N GLU A 371 -4.51 -11.52 19.60
CA GLU A 371 -5.75 -12.27 19.83
C GLU A 371 -6.91 -11.42 20.35
N ASP A 372 -6.64 -10.24 20.92
CA ASP A 372 -7.66 -9.30 21.38
C ASP A 372 -8.22 -8.44 20.24
N ARG A 373 -7.54 -8.37 19.09
CA ARG A 373 -8.00 -7.62 17.91
C ARG A 373 -9.13 -8.39 17.23
N PRO A 374 -10.10 -7.74 16.59
CA PRO A 374 -11.07 -8.44 15.76
C PRO A 374 -10.42 -9.02 14.49
N THR A 375 -11.09 -9.95 13.84
CA THR A 375 -10.85 -10.29 12.42
C THR A 375 -11.44 -9.21 11.51
N ALA A 376 -11.12 -9.26 10.21
CA ALA A 376 -11.75 -8.37 9.25
C ALA A 376 -13.27 -8.58 9.18
N ALA A 377 -13.72 -9.85 9.22
CA ALA A 377 -15.14 -10.20 9.27
C ALA A 377 -15.87 -9.61 10.49
N GLU A 378 -15.28 -9.71 11.68
CA GLU A 378 -15.87 -9.17 12.92
C GLU A 378 -15.99 -7.65 12.94
N LEU A 379 -15.25 -6.95 12.06
CA LEU A 379 -15.36 -5.50 11.92
C LEU A 379 -16.53 -5.07 11.06
N PHE A 380 -17.10 -5.93 10.20
CA PHE A 380 -18.20 -5.52 9.32
C PHE A 380 -19.45 -5.06 10.08
N ASP A 381 -19.70 -5.58 11.27
CA ASP A 381 -20.85 -5.19 12.10
C ASP A 381 -20.57 -4.00 13.04
N ASP A 382 -19.42 -3.33 12.89
CA ASP A 382 -19.07 -2.20 13.76
C ASP A 382 -20.04 -1.02 13.61
N GLU A 383 -20.47 -0.45 14.75
CA GLU A 383 -21.46 0.63 14.78
C GLU A 383 -20.95 1.90 14.09
N PHE A 384 -19.64 2.21 14.15
CA PHE A 384 -19.08 3.34 13.41
C PHE A 384 -19.13 3.08 11.90
N LEU A 385 -18.73 1.90 11.45
CA LEU A 385 -18.67 1.58 10.02
C LEU A 385 -20.07 1.54 9.39
N ASN A 386 -21.11 1.19 10.16
CA ASN A 386 -22.49 1.14 9.70
C ASN A 386 -23.34 2.36 10.07
N HIS A 387 -22.74 3.39 10.71
CA HIS A 387 -23.50 4.48 11.32
C HIS A 387 -24.43 5.21 10.33
N HIS A 388 -23.92 5.54 9.14
CA HIS A 388 -24.69 6.26 8.10
C HIS A 388 -25.56 5.34 7.23
N PHE A 389 -25.24 4.04 7.14
CA PHE A 389 -26.05 3.05 6.43
C PHE A 389 -27.37 2.73 7.15
N ASN A 390 -27.41 2.91 8.47
CA ASN A 390 -28.64 2.75 9.24
C ASN A 390 -29.63 3.93 9.10
N GLY A 391 -29.17 5.08 8.60
CA GLY A 391 -30.01 6.25 8.31
C GLY A 391 -30.61 6.26 6.90
N ASN A 392 -29.93 5.64 5.94
CA ASN A 392 -30.37 5.49 4.56
C ASN A 392 -30.17 4.02 4.16
N HIS A 393 -31.27 3.29 3.96
CA HIS A 393 -31.27 1.90 3.48
C HIS A 393 -30.36 1.70 2.25
N VAL A 394 -29.10 1.36 2.49
CA VAL A 394 -28.20 0.75 1.50
C VAL A 394 -27.64 -0.47 2.20
N ALA A 395 -28.27 -1.62 1.95
CA ALA A 395 -27.74 -2.90 2.37
C ALA A 395 -26.41 -3.13 1.63
N VAL A 396 -25.32 -3.24 2.38
CA VAL A 396 -24.07 -3.79 1.87
C VAL A 396 -24.29 -5.30 1.72
N VAL A 397 -24.25 -5.80 0.48
CA VAL A 397 -24.28 -7.23 0.14
C VAL A 397 -23.04 -7.56 -0.67
#